data_AF-A0A2H8TVM8-F1
#
_entry.id   AF-A0A2H8TVM8-F1
#
_cell.length_a   1.000
_cell.length_b   1.000
_cell.length_c   1.000
_cell.angle_alpha   90.00
_cell.angle_beta   90.00
_cell.angle_gamma   90.00
#
_symmetry.space_group_name_H-M   'P 1'
#
loop_
_entity.id
_entity.type
_entity.pdbx_description
1 polymer ?
#
loop_
_entity_poly.entity_id
_entity_poly.type
_entity_poly.pdbx_seq_one_letter_code
_entity_poly.pdbx_strand_id
1 'polypeptide(L)'
;MSVSINEAINCYKRTRDEFSLTTCESQIKLIRYQSSLEEKLKNNFRNLTLHDTLLKLLEINELKLADKLHSEFKVPERRYWWARLTILAKQEDWNELEKLSKTKKSPIGYEPFVDMCIEHGNKYEALKYLPKVRDDLKQNYNTKIMSMS
;
A
#
# COMPACT_ATOMS: atom_id res chain seq x y z
N MET A 1 5.44 24.06 9.84
CA MET A 1 5.34 23.51 8.46
C MET A 1 4.12 24.02 7.70
N SER A 2 2.89 23.92 8.21
CA SER A 2 1.69 24.40 7.49
C SER A 2 1.73 25.89 7.11
N VAL A 3 2.25 26.76 7.98
CA VAL A 3 2.39 28.20 7.72
C VAL A 3 3.27 28.49 6.50
N SER A 4 4.45 27.84 6.41
CA SER A 4 5.38 28.00 5.29
C SER A 4 4.82 27.45 3.96
N ILE A 5 4.01 26.38 3.99
CA ILE A 5 3.37 25.86 2.77
C ILE A 5 2.27 26.82 2.26
N ASN A 6 1.51 27.44 3.16
CA ASN A 6 0.52 28.45 2.77
C ASN A 6 1.15 29.67 2.10
N GLU A 7 2.32 30.10 2.58
CA GLU A 7 3.10 31.18 1.93
C GLU A 7 3.57 30.75 0.54
N ALA A 8 4.08 29.53 0.39
CA ALA A 8 4.48 28.98 -0.90
C ALA A 8 3.30 28.91 -1.89
N ILE A 9 2.11 28.49 -1.44
CA ILE A 9 0.87 28.48 -2.25
C ILE A 9 0.55 29.88 -2.79
N ASN A 10 0.65 30.92 -1.96
CA ASN A 10 0.39 32.28 -2.39
C ASN A 10 1.41 32.77 -3.42
N CYS A 11 2.68 32.38 -3.27
CA CYS A 11 3.70 32.64 -4.27
C CYS A 11 3.41 31.91 -5.60
N TYR A 12 3.08 30.62 -5.57
CA TYR A 12 2.80 29.84 -6.78
C TYR A 12 1.55 30.30 -7.53
N LYS A 13 0.54 30.79 -6.80
CA LYS A 13 -0.62 31.47 -7.40
C LYS A 13 -0.21 32.71 -8.19
N ARG A 14 0.71 33.51 -7.65
CA ARG A 14 1.22 34.72 -8.32
C ARG A 14 2.08 34.39 -9.55
N THR A 15 2.88 33.33 -9.48
CA THR A 15 3.74 32.90 -10.59
C THR A 15 3.02 32.01 -11.61
N ARG A 16 1.75 31.68 -11.38
CA ARG A 16 0.93 30.77 -12.21
C ARG A 16 1.55 29.37 -12.39
N ASP A 17 2.26 28.90 -11.36
CA ASP A 17 2.80 27.53 -11.32
C ASP A 17 1.75 26.56 -10.77
N GLU A 18 0.97 25.95 -11.67
CA GLU A 18 -0.13 25.07 -11.33
C GLU A 18 0.33 23.74 -10.68
N PHE A 19 1.48 23.22 -11.10
CA PHE A 19 2.02 21.97 -10.57
C PHE A 19 2.43 22.12 -9.11
N SER A 20 3.22 23.15 -8.81
CA SER A 20 3.68 23.42 -7.45
C SER A 20 2.51 23.77 -6.53
N LEU A 21 1.52 24.52 -7.05
CA LEU A 21 0.29 24.83 -6.32
C LEU A 21 -0.47 23.56 -5.93
N THR A 22 -0.76 22.68 -6.90
CA THR A 22 -1.52 21.44 -6.68
C THR A 22 -0.80 20.50 -5.71
N THR A 23 0.53 20.47 -5.78
CA THR A 23 1.39 19.68 -4.90
C THR A 23 1.30 20.19 -3.45
N CYS A 24 1.42 21.51 -3.24
CA CYS A 24 1.30 22.10 -1.92
C CYS A 24 -0.10 21.92 -1.32
N GLU A 25 -1.16 22.09 -2.11
CA GLU A 25 -2.54 21.86 -1.64
C GLU A 25 -2.76 20.40 -1.22
N SER A 26 -2.26 19.46 -2.03
CA SER A 26 -2.31 18.03 -1.71
C SER A 26 -1.53 17.70 -0.43
N GLN A 27 -0.37 18.34 -0.24
CA GLN A 27 0.45 18.16 0.97
C GLN A 27 -0.25 18.71 2.22
N ILE A 28 -0.89 19.89 2.14
CA ILE A 28 -1.68 20.43 3.26
C ILE A 28 -2.84 19.50 3.60
N LYS A 29 -3.53 18.96 2.59
CA LYS A 29 -4.60 17.97 2.80
C LYS A 29 -4.08 16.75 3.55
N LEU A 30 -2.93 16.21 3.16
CA LEU A 30 -2.30 15.07 3.85
C LEU A 30 -1.94 15.40 5.30
N ILE A 31 -1.33 16.55 5.56
CA ILE A 31 -0.95 16.97 6.92
C ILE A 31 -2.19 17.06 7.82
N ARG A 32 -3.29 17.65 7.33
CA ARG A 32 -4.56 17.73 8.09
C ARG A 32 -5.13 16.34 8.38
N TYR A 33 -5.10 15.45 7.39
CA TYR A 33 -5.54 14.07 7.56
C TYR A 33 -4.70 13.34 8.61
N GLN A 34 -3.37 13.45 8.53
CA GLN A 34 -2.43 12.86 9.50
C GLN A 34 -2.70 13.37 10.92
N SER A 35 -2.94 14.68 11.12
CA SER A 35 -3.32 15.20 12.45
C SER A 35 -4.57 14.53 13.01
N SER A 36 -5.59 14.29 12.19
CA SER A 36 -6.80 13.57 12.63
C SER A 36 -6.53 12.10 12.98
N LEU A 37 -5.58 11.45 12.29
CA LEU A 37 -5.14 10.10 12.63
C LEU A 37 -4.41 10.07 13.98
N GLU A 38 -3.53 11.04 14.25
CA GLU A 38 -2.80 11.12 15.52
C GLU A 38 -3.75 11.27 16.70
N GLU A 39 -4.78 12.12 16.57
CA GLU A 39 -5.79 12.31 17.60
C GLU A 39 -6.59 11.03 17.88
N LYS A 40 -6.97 10.31 16.81
CA LYS A 40 -7.78 9.09 16.88
C LYS A 40 -7.00 7.87 17.39
N LEU A 41 -5.80 7.66 16.86
CA LEU A 41 -5.02 6.43 17.07
C LEU A 41 -3.93 6.58 18.13
N LYS A 42 -3.69 7.80 18.63
CA LYS A 42 -2.60 8.11 19.59
C LYS A 42 -1.23 7.62 19.11
N ASN A 43 -1.00 7.67 17.81
CA ASN A 43 0.24 7.23 17.15
C ASN A 43 0.77 8.35 16.24
N ASN A 44 2.07 8.41 16.00
CA ASN A 44 2.70 9.50 15.25
C ASN A 44 2.56 9.30 13.73
N PHE A 45 1.91 10.23 13.03
CA PHE A 45 1.78 10.21 11.57
C PHE A 45 2.42 11.42 10.90
N ARG A 46 3.02 12.32 11.68
CA ARG A 46 3.65 13.54 11.15
C ARG A 46 4.77 13.23 10.19
N ASN A 47 4.83 14.04 9.12
CA ASN A 47 5.91 14.07 8.14
C ASN A 47 6.08 12.79 7.33
N LEU A 48 5.16 11.83 7.47
CA LEU A 48 5.14 10.66 6.60
C LEU A 48 4.69 11.07 5.21
N THR A 49 5.23 10.40 4.19
CA THR A 49 4.66 10.51 2.84
C THR A 49 3.27 9.87 2.83
N LEU A 50 2.49 10.13 1.76
CA LEU A 50 1.20 9.44 1.58
C LEU A 50 1.37 7.91 1.60
N HIS A 51 2.46 7.41 1.02
CA HIS A 51 2.75 5.99 0.98
C HIS A 51 3.14 5.45 2.35
N ASP A 52 4.00 6.15 3.10
CA ASP A 52 4.41 5.70 4.43
C ASP A 52 3.25 5.78 5.44
N THR A 53 2.35 6.75 5.28
CA THR A 53 1.10 6.83 6.04
C THR A 53 0.23 5.61 5.78
N LEU A 54 0.11 5.20 4.51
CA LEU A 54 -0.64 4.03 4.10
C LEU A 54 -0.02 2.74 4.66
N LEU A 55 1.29 2.55 4.51
CA LEU A 55 2.00 1.39 5.06
C LEU A 55 1.83 1.32 6.57
N LYS A 56 1.98 2.44 7.28
CA LYS A 56 1.82 2.48 8.73
C LYS A 56 0.41 2.09 9.18
N LEU A 57 -0.63 2.56 8.49
CA LEU A 57 -2.02 2.17 8.78
C LEU A 57 -2.23 0.66 8.60
N LEU A 58 -1.65 0.08 7.54
CA LEU A 58 -1.70 -1.35 7.29
C LEU A 58 -0.93 -2.13 8.38
N GLU A 59 0.26 -1.66 8.78
CA GLU A 59 1.09 -2.32 9.80
C GLU A 59 0.41 -2.39 11.18
N ILE A 60 -0.36 -1.36 11.55
CA ILE A 60 -1.14 -1.36 12.80
C ILE A 60 -2.55 -1.95 12.64
N ASN A 61 -2.82 -2.61 11.51
CA ASN A 61 -4.09 -3.27 11.18
C ASN A 61 -5.33 -2.35 11.14
N GLU A 62 -5.14 -1.07 10.81
CA GLU A 62 -6.22 -0.08 10.65
C GLU A 62 -6.77 -0.08 9.20
N LEU A 63 -7.26 -1.24 8.74
CA LEU A 63 -7.66 -1.47 7.34
C LEU A 63 -8.72 -0.48 6.83
N LYS A 64 -9.73 -0.15 7.66
CA LYS A 64 -10.78 0.82 7.28
C LYS A 64 -10.23 2.21 7.02
N LEU A 65 -9.21 2.62 7.78
CA LEU A 65 -8.55 3.91 7.58
C LEU A 65 -7.63 3.87 6.37
N ALA A 66 -6.94 2.75 6.12
CA ALA A 66 -6.14 2.55 4.92
C ALA A 66 -7.00 2.61 3.64
N ASP A 67 -8.17 1.96 3.61
CA ASP A 67 -9.13 2.01 2.50
C ASP A 67 -9.65 3.44 2.26
N LYS A 68 -9.92 4.18 3.34
CA LYS A 68 -10.33 5.57 3.27
C LYS A 68 -9.21 6.45 2.69
N LEU A 69 -7.97 6.30 3.15
CA LEU A 69 -6.81 7.04 2.63
C LEU A 69 -6.58 6.74 1.14
N HIS A 70 -6.64 5.46 0.75
CA HIS A 70 -6.54 5.02 -0.64
C HIS A 70 -7.56 5.74 -1.54
N SER A 71 -8.82 5.80 -1.10
CA SER A 71 -9.91 6.43 -1.85
C SER A 71 -9.77 7.97 -1.88
N GLU A 72 -9.50 8.59 -0.74
CA GLU A 72 -9.50 10.04 -0.56
C GLU A 72 -8.32 10.74 -1.26
N PHE A 73 -7.17 10.05 -1.35
CA PHE A 73 -5.97 10.53 -2.02
C PHE A 73 -5.76 9.86 -3.39
N LYS A 74 -6.74 9.07 -3.86
CA LYS A 74 -6.71 8.40 -5.18
C LYS A 74 -5.41 7.62 -5.39
N VAL A 75 -4.94 6.91 -4.37
CA VAL A 75 -3.75 6.05 -4.49
C VAL A 75 -4.05 5.01 -5.56
N PRO A 76 -3.20 4.81 -6.58
CA PRO A 76 -3.48 3.82 -7.62
C PRO A 76 -3.73 2.43 -7.03
N GLU A 77 -4.75 1.73 -7.54
CA GLU A 77 -5.17 0.43 -7.02
C GLU A 77 -4.01 -0.58 -6.99
N ARG A 78 -3.21 -0.63 -8.06
CA ARG A 78 -2.00 -1.45 -8.15
C ARG A 78 -1.02 -1.17 -7.00
N ARG A 79 -0.81 0.10 -6.63
CA ARG A 79 0.08 0.49 -5.53
C ARG A 79 -0.49 0.10 -4.16
N TYR A 80 -1.80 0.24 -3.99
CA TYR A 80 -2.46 -0.17 -2.75
C TYR A 80 -2.36 -1.68 -2.52
N TRP A 81 -2.55 -2.48 -3.58
CA TRP A 81 -2.40 -3.93 -3.51
C TRP A 81 -0.98 -4.38 -3.19
N TRP A 82 0.04 -3.75 -3.80
CA TRP A 82 1.43 -4.00 -3.42
C TRP A 82 1.68 -3.69 -1.95
N ALA A 83 1.21 -2.53 -1.46
CA ALA A 83 1.34 -2.16 -0.05
C ALA A 83 0.71 -3.21 0.88
N ARG A 84 -0.52 -3.66 0.60
CA ARG A 84 -1.19 -4.71 1.39
C ARG A 84 -0.43 -6.03 1.35
N LEU A 85 -0.05 -6.49 0.17
CA LEU A 85 0.71 -7.73 -0.01
C LEU A 85 2.02 -7.70 0.80
N THR A 86 2.80 -6.63 0.65
CA THR A 86 4.10 -6.48 1.33
C THR A 86 3.93 -6.45 2.86
N ILE A 87 2.96 -5.71 3.38
CA ILE A 87 2.74 -5.65 4.84
C ILE A 87 2.25 -6.99 5.38
N LEU A 88 1.29 -7.64 4.72
CA LEU A 88 0.77 -8.93 5.15
C LEU A 88 1.84 -10.03 5.11
N ALA A 89 2.69 -10.05 4.08
CA ALA A 89 3.81 -10.98 3.99
C ALA A 89 4.85 -10.74 5.09
N LYS A 90 5.24 -9.47 5.31
CA LYS A 90 6.17 -9.06 6.38
C LYS A 90 5.67 -9.44 7.77
N GLN A 91 4.35 -9.44 7.98
CA GLN A 91 3.71 -9.83 9.24
C GLN A 91 3.39 -11.33 9.30
N GLU A 92 3.68 -12.08 8.23
CA GLU A 92 3.31 -13.48 8.05
C GLU A 92 1.81 -13.74 8.29
N ASP A 93 0.96 -12.75 8.02
CA ASP A 93 -0.50 -12.88 8.12
C ASP A 93 -1.07 -13.52 6.85
N TRP A 94 -0.75 -14.80 6.69
CA TRP A 94 -1.17 -15.62 5.56
C TRP A 94 -2.70 -15.76 5.46
N ASN A 95 -3.41 -15.67 6.59
CA ASN A 95 -4.87 -15.74 6.64
C ASN A 95 -5.50 -14.49 5.97
N GLU A 96 -5.03 -13.30 6.32
CA GLU A 96 -5.50 -12.06 5.68
C GLU A 96 -5.00 -11.96 4.23
N LEU A 97 -3.81 -12.50 3.93
CA LEU A 97 -3.32 -12.57 2.55
C LEU A 97 -4.23 -13.45 1.67
N GLU A 98 -4.67 -14.59 2.18
CA GLU A 98 -5.59 -15.48 1.47
C GLU A 98 -6.93 -14.77 1.22
N LYS A 99 -7.46 -14.05 2.22
CA LYS A 99 -8.68 -13.23 2.08
C LYS A 99 -8.51 -12.13 1.03
N LEU A 100 -7.37 -11.42 1.02
CA LEU A 100 -7.06 -10.42 0.00
C LEU A 100 -7.11 -11.05 -1.41
N SER A 101 -6.50 -12.24 -1.58
CA SER A 101 -6.48 -12.96 -2.86
C SER A 101 -7.86 -13.39 -3.38
N LYS A 102 -8.87 -13.43 -2.50
CA LYS A 102 -10.25 -13.84 -2.81
C LYS A 102 -11.21 -12.66 -2.97
N THR A 103 -10.79 -11.45 -2.57
CA THR A 103 -11.68 -10.27 -2.56
C THR A 103 -12.09 -9.85 -3.97
N LYS A 104 -11.16 -9.86 -4.93
CA LYS A 104 -11.39 -9.62 -6.36
C LYS A 104 -10.17 -10.07 -7.16
N LYS A 105 -10.26 -10.00 -8.49
CA LYS A 105 -9.10 -10.22 -9.36
C LYS A 105 -8.00 -9.22 -9.00
N SER A 106 -6.83 -9.75 -8.66
CA SER A 106 -5.68 -8.94 -8.27
C SER A 106 -5.19 -8.04 -9.45
N PRO A 107 -5.07 -6.72 -9.26
CA PRO A 107 -4.52 -5.80 -10.25
C PRO A 107 -3.00 -5.94 -10.41
N ILE A 108 -2.34 -6.71 -9.54
CA ILE A 108 -0.90 -7.01 -9.60
C ILE A 108 -0.62 -8.43 -10.13
N GLY A 109 -1.65 -9.19 -10.49
CA GLY A 109 -1.51 -10.63 -10.77
C GLY A 109 -1.39 -11.46 -9.50
N TYR A 110 -1.04 -12.73 -9.64
CA TYR A 110 -0.87 -13.66 -8.51
C TYR A 110 0.57 -14.17 -8.36
N GLU A 111 1.42 -13.89 -9.35
CA GLU A 111 2.85 -14.09 -9.31
C GLU A 111 3.49 -13.41 -8.09
N PRO A 112 3.16 -12.13 -7.75
CA PRO A 112 3.68 -11.50 -6.54
C PRO A 112 3.29 -12.20 -5.23
N PHE A 113 2.10 -12.81 -5.17
CA PHE A 113 1.66 -13.54 -3.99
C PHE A 113 2.52 -14.78 -3.79
N VAL A 114 2.81 -15.50 -4.88
CA VAL A 114 3.70 -16.66 -4.85
C VAL A 114 5.13 -16.24 -4.49
N ASP A 115 5.67 -15.19 -5.12
CA ASP A 115 7.02 -14.70 -4.85
C ASP A 115 7.20 -14.31 -3.37
N MET A 116 6.25 -13.60 -2.78
CA MET A 116 6.29 -13.24 -1.35
C MET A 116 6.26 -14.47 -0.43
N CYS A 117 5.45 -15.48 -0.77
CA CYS A 117 5.40 -16.72 0.02
C CYS A 117 6.72 -17.49 -0.07
N ILE A 118 7.35 -17.51 -1.25
CA ILE A 118 8.67 -18.14 -1.45
C ILE A 118 9.73 -17.40 -0.63
N GLU A 119 9.75 -16.07 -0.69
CA GLU A 119 10.69 -15.23 0.05
C GLU A 119 10.61 -15.43 1.56
N HIS A 120 9.41 -15.67 2.10
CA HIS A 120 9.18 -15.93 3.52
C HIS A 120 9.14 -17.44 3.87
N GLY A 121 9.56 -18.33 2.96
CA GLY A 121 9.66 -19.76 3.23
C GLY A 121 8.33 -20.51 3.39
N ASN A 122 7.19 -19.90 3.07
CA ASN A 122 5.88 -20.53 3.23
C ASN A 122 5.41 -21.25 1.94
N LYS A 123 5.93 -22.47 1.76
CA LYS A 123 5.59 -23.35 0.63
C LYS A 123 4.09 -23.65 0.53
N TYR A 124 3.42 -23.92 1.64
CA TYR A 124 2.01 -24.30 1.66
C TYR A 124 1.11 -23.17 1.20
N GLU A 125 1.41 -21.95 1.63
CA GLU A 125 0.68 -20.76 1.21
C GLU A 125 0.91 -20.44 -0.27
N ALA A 126 2.16 -20.57 -0.75
CA ALA A 126 2.50 -20.36 -2.16
C ALA A 126 1.66 -21.25 -3.10
N LEU A 127 1.46 -22.53 -2.73
CA LEU A 127 0.66 -23.49 -3.51
C LEU A 127 -0.81 -23.07 -3.67
N LYS A 128 -1.37 -22.28 -2.74
CA LYS A 128 -2.75 -21.79 -2.85
C LYS A 128 -2.93 -20.79 -4.00
N TYR A 129 -1.87 -20.05 -4.35
CA TYR A 129 -1.91 -19.02 -5.38
C TYR A 129 -1.49 -19.54 -6.77
N LEU A 130 -0.75 -20.65 -6.83
CA LEU A 130 -0.27 -21.26 -8.07
C LEU A 130 -1.37 -21.50 -9.13
N PRO A 131 -2.59 -21.98 -8.79
CA PRO A 131 -3.66 -22.14 -9.78
C PRO A 131 -4.09 -20.83 -10.46
N LYS A 132 -3.86 -19.68 -9.80
CA LYS A 132 -4.24 -18.34 -10.27
C LYS A 132 -3.13 -17.62 -11.05
N VAL A 133 -1.90 -18.14 -11.03
CA VAL A 133 -0.78 -17.67 -11.86
C VAL A 133 -1.08 -17.93 -13.34
N ARG A 134 -0.51 -17.14 -14.25
CA ARG A 134 -0.66 -17.40 -15.69
C ARG A 134 -0.10 -18.76 -16.10
N ASP A 135 -0.79 -19.45 -17.02
CA ASP A 135 -0.45 -20.81 -17.43
C ASP A 135 0.98 -20.96 -17.94
N ASP A 136 1.50 -19.97 -18.67
CA ASP A 136 2.87 -19.97 -19.21
C ASP A 136 3.96 -19.89 -18.12
N LEU A 137 3.61 -19.44 -16.91
CA LEU A 137 4.52 -19.31 -15.77
C LEU A 137 4.32 -20.39 -14.71
N LYS A 138 3.20 -21.12 -14.73
CA LYS A 138 2.84 -22.11 -13.69
C LYS A 138 3.92 -23.16 -13.47
N GLN A 139 4.48 -23.72 -14.54
CA GLN A 139 5.50 -24.76 -14.41
C GLN A 139 6.76 -24.23 -13.70
N ASN A 140 7.21 -23.03 -14.08
CA ASN A 140 8.38 -22.39 -13.48
C ASN A 140 8.16 -22.11 -11.98
N TYR A 141 6.99 -21.58 -11.62
CA TYR A 141 6.65 -21.35 -10.21
C TYR A 141 6.50 -22.66 -9.42
N ASN A 142 5.90 -23.69 -10.02
CA ASN A 142 5.79 -25.01 -9.38
C ASN A 142 7.19 -25.57 -9.04
N THR A 143 8.14 -25.52 -9.99
CA THR A 143 9.51 -25.96 -9.74
C THR A 143 10.17 -25.18 -8.60
N LYS A 144 10.02 -23.83 -8.59
CA LYS A 144 10.55 -22.99 -7.50
C LYS A 144 9.98 -23.37 -6.14
N ILE A 145 8.66 -23.51 -6.04
CA ILE A 145 7.97 -23.89 -4.79
C ILE A 145 8.40 -25.28 -4.31
N MET A 146 8.57 -26.24 -5.23
CA MET A 146 8.98 -27.60 -4.87
C MET A 146 10.43 -27.67 -4.41
N SER A 147 11.30 -26.77 -4.88
CA SER A 147 12.70 -26.67 -4.46
C SER A 147 12.91 -25.96 -3.11
N MET A 148 11.86 -25.39 -2.50
CA MET A 148 11.94 -24.83 -1.16
C MET A 148 12.19 -25.95 -0.15
N SER A 149 13.28 -25.82 0.61
CA SER A 149 13.72 -26.72 1.67
C SER A 149 12.76 -26.78 2.85
#